data_AF-A0A939L5E2-F1
#
_entry.id   AF-A0A939L5E2-F1
#
_cell.length_a   1.000
_cell.length_b   1.000
_cell.length_c   1.000
_cell.angle_alpha   90.00
_cell.angle_beta   90.00
_cell.angle_gamma   90.00
#
_symmetry.space_group_name_H-M   'P 1'
#
loop_
_entity.id
_entity.type
_entity.pdbx_description
1 polymer ?
#
loop_
_entity_poly.entity_id
_entity_poly.type
_entity_poly.pdbx_seq_one_letter_code
_entity_poly.pdbx_strand_id
1 'polypeptide(L)'
;AHGDWVTLLAERAGGGHEPARAALAGAGSALGIAAAGAVNLLDPAEVVLGGGYARLAPWLLPAMRRELAARVTVRPWAEDRLTVSRLGRRGPLLGAAVGVVRAVLADPGRLAGG
;
A
#
# COMPACT_ATOMS: atom_id res chain seq x y z
N ALA A 1 -10.28 -20.96 2.89
CA ALA A 1 -9.78 -20.92 1.50
C ALA A 1 -9.89 -19.50 0.91
N HIS A 2 -9.17 -18.51 1.45
CA HIS A 2 -9.09 -17.13 0.89
C HIS A 2 -8.14 -17.05 -0.33
N GLY A 3 -8.04 -18.14 -1.08
CA GLY A 3 -6.95 -18.46 -2.00
C GLY A 3 -7.01 -17.66 -3.29
N ASP A 4 -6.18 -16.63 -3.34
CA ASP A 4 -5.47 -16.16 -4.53
C ASP A 4 -6.19 -15.29 -5.58
N TRP A 5 -7.26 -14.60 -5.18
CA TRP A 5 -7.92 -13.59 -6.01
C TRP A 5 -6.97 -12.49 -6.50
N VAL A 6 -5.98 -12.12 -5.69
CA VAL A 6 -4.96 -11.11 -6.05
C VAL A 6 -4.08 -11.62 -7.19
N THR A 7 -3.66 -12.89 -7.15
CA THR A 7 -2.88 -13.47 -8.25
C THR A 7 -3.75 -13.67 -9.47
N LEU A 8 -4.98 -14.16 -9.32
CA LEU A 8 -5.94 -14.27 -10.42
C LEU A 8 -6.19 -12.92 -11.12
N LEU A 9 -6.38 -11.85 -10.36
CA LEU A 9 -6.52 -10.49 -10.89
C LEU A 9 -5.26 -10.04 -11.62
N ALA A 10 -4.08 -10.30 -11.04
CA ALA A 10 -2.80 -9.95 -11.67
C ALA A 10 -2.58 -10.73 -12.98
N GLU A 11 -2.89 -12.02 -13.01
CA GLU A 11 -2.80 -12.87 -14.20
C GLU A 11 -3.76 -12.40 -15.29
N ARG A 12 -5.04 -12.16 -14.95
CA ARG A 12 -6.02 -11.64 -15.92
C ARG A 12 -5.62 -10.28 -16.47
N ALA A 13 -5.20 -9.36 -15.60
CA ALA A 13 -4.77 -8.03 -16.03
C ALA A 13 -3.47 -8.08 -16.86
N GLY A 14 -2.55 -8.99 -16.52
CA GLY A 14 -1.35 -9.29 -17.31
C GLY A 14 -1.68 -9.86 -18.69
N GLY A 15 -2.67 -10.74 -18.77
CA GLY A 15 -3.20 -11.32 -20.00
C GLY A 15 -4.09 -10.39 -20.83
N GLY A 16 -4.20 -9.10 -20.47
CA GLY A 16 -4.97 -8.13 -21.26
C GLY A 16 -6.48 -8.15 -21.03
N HIS A 17 -6.95 -8.76 -19.95
CA HIS A 17 -8.39 -8.80 -19.64
C HIS A 17 -8.91 -7.41 -19.26
N GLU A 18 -9.52 -6.72 -20.23
CA GLU A 18 -9.95 -5.32 -20.09
C GLU A 18 -10.84 -5.03 -18.88
N PRO A 19 -11.88 -5.83 -18.56
CA PRO A 19 -12.66 -5.59 -17.35
C PRO A 19 -11.84 -5.64 -16.05
N ALA A 20 -10.77 -6.45 -16.00
CA ALA A 20 -9.91 -6.54 -14.83
C ALA A 20 -9.02 -5.30 -14.72
N ARG A 21 -8.48 -4.82 -15.85
CA ARG A 21 -7.70 -3.58 -15.90
C ARG A 21 -8.56 -2.36 -15.54
N ALA A 22 -9.78 -2.28 -16.05
CA ALA A 22 -10.72 -1.21 -15.72
C ALA A 22 -11.08 -1.21 -14.23
N ALA A 23 -11.35 -2.38 -13.65
CA ALA A 23 -11.62 -2.50 -12.22
C ALA A 23 -10.41 -2.10 -11.37
N LEU A 24 -9.19 -2.50 -11.75
CA LEU A 24 -7.95 -2.09 -11.07
C LEU A 24 -7.70 -0.58 -11.22
N ALA A 25 -7.96 0.01 -12.38
CA ALA A 25 -7.85 1.45 -12.57
C ALA A 25 -8.84 2.21 -11.67
N GLY A 26 -10.08 1.74 -11.57
CA GLY A 26 -11.08 2.31 -10.66
C GLY A 26 -10.67 2.19 -9.19
N ALA A 27 -10.15 1.03 -8.79
CA ALA A 27 -9.59 0.83 -7.44
C ALA A 27 -8.39 1.76 -7.18
N GLY A 28 -7.51 1.94 -8.17
CA GLY A 28 -6.39 2.86 -8.10
C GLY A 28 -6.84 4.32 -7.90
N SER A 29 -7.89 4.76 -8.59
CA SER A 29 -8.46 6.10 -8.36
C SER A 29 -9.02 6.24 -6.94
N ALA A 30 -9.81 5.27 -6.46
CA ALA A 30 -10.37 5.31 -5.11
C ALA A 30 -9.27 5.35 -4.02
N LEU A 31 -8.21 4.53 -4.18
CA LEU A 31 -7.06 4.54 -3.29
C LEU A 31 -6.29 5.86 -3.34
N GLY A 32 -6.12 6.43 -4.53
CA GLY A 32 -5.46 7.73 -4.71
C GLY A 32 -6.21 8.88 -4.04
N ILE A 33 -7.55 8.88 -4.12
CA ILE A 33 -8.40 9.86 -3.41
C ILE A 33 -8.22 9.74 -1.90
N ALA A 34 -8.31 8.52 -1.36
CA ALA A 34 -8.13 8.27 0.07
C ALA A 34 -6.72 8.67 0.54
N ALA A 35 -5.70 8.33 -0.24
CA ALA A 35 -4.31 8.69 0.04
C ALA A 35 -4.10 10.22 0.02
N ALA A 36 -4.69 10.94 -0.94
CA ALA A 36 -4.60 12.40 -0.99
C ALA A 36 -5.20 13.05 0.27
N GLY A 37 -6.32 12.53 0.77
CA GLY A 37 -6.91 12.97 2.04
C GLY A 37 -5.95 12.77 3.22
N ALA A 38 -5.33 11.58 3.32
CA ALA A 38 -4.34 11.30 4.35
C ALA A 38 -3.09 12.18 4.23
N VAL A 39 -2.60 12.42 3.00
CA VAL A 39 -1.45 13.29 2.76
C VAL A 39 -1.73 14.73 3.18
N ASN A 40 -2.87 15.28 2.78
CA ASN A 40 -3.25 16.64 3.15
C ASN A 40 -3.44 16.83 4.66
N LEU A 41 -3.85 15.77 5.38
CA LEU A 41 -4.09 15.83 6.82
C LEU A 41 -2.81 15.58 7.66
N LEU A 42 -1.99 14.63 7.25
CA LEU A 42 -0.87 14.13 8.05
C LEU A 42 0.51 14.60 7.57
N ASP A 43 0.60 15.14 6.35
CA ASP A 43 1.85 15.49 5.64
C ASP A 43 2.98 14.46 5.80
N PRO A 44 2.75 13.18 5.40
CA PRO A 44 3.77 12.16 5.52
C PRO A 44 4.89 12.40 4.49
N ALA A 45 6.08 11.89 4.82
CA ALA A 45 7.21 11.93 3.90
C ALA A 45 6.99 11.05 2.65
N GLU A 46 6.23 9.95 2.78
CA GLU A 46 6.03 8.94 1.73
C GLU A 46 4.75 8.11 1.99
N VAL A 47 4.13 7.63 0.92
CA VAL A 47 3.04 6.64 0.94
C VAL A 47 3.54 5.34 0.31
N VAL A 48 3.45 4.24 1.05
CA VAL A 48 3.97 2.93 0.62
C VAL A 48 2.82 1.95 0.40
N LEU A 49 2.66 1.47 -0.82
CA LEU A 49 1.69 0.43 -1.19
C LEU A 49 2.21 -0.96 -0.81
N GLY A 50 1.63 -1.56 0.22
CA GLY A 50 2.08 -2.84 0.79
C GLY A 50 1.18 -4.05 0.48
N GLY A 51 1.64 -5.22 0.94
CA GLY A 51 0.83 -6.44 0.97
C GLY A 51 0.45 -6.97 -0.42
N GLY A 52 -0.80 -7.43 -0.56
CA GLY A 52 -1.32 -7.96 -1.83
C GLY A 52 -1.33 -6.92 -2.96
N TYR A 53 -1.48 -5.64 -2.62
CA TYR A 53 -1.52 -4.54 -3.59
C TYR A 53 -0.19 -4.32 -4.30
N ALA A 54 0.94 -4.70 -3.67
CA ALA A 54 2.25 -4.61 -4.31
C ALA A 54 2.33 -5.39 -5.63
N ARG A 55 1.59 -6.51 -5.74
CA ARG A 55 1.51 -7.30 -6.99
C ARG A 55 0.63 -6.64 -8.05
N LEU A 56 -0.34 -5.83 -7.64
CA LEU A 56 -1.28 -5.14 -8.51
C LEU A 56 -0.80 -3.73 -8.91
N ALA A 57 0.34 -3.30 -8.37
CA ALA A 57 0.91 -1.97 -8.54
C ALA A 57 0.96 -1.48 -10.01
N PRO A 58 1.31 -2.31 -11.03
CA PRO A 58 1.34 -1.85 -12.42
C PRO A 58 0.00 -1.27 -12.92
N TRP A 59 -1.12 -1.71 -12.36
CA TRP A 59 -2.46 -1.24 -12.75
C TRP A 59 -3.05 -0.21 -11.77
N LEU A 60 -2.60 -0.22 -10.51
CA LEU A 60 -3.09 0.71 -9.49
C LEU A 60 -2.37 2.06 -9.52
N LEU A 61 -1.03 2.05 -9.61
CA LEU A 61 -0.20 3.24 -9.44
C LEU A 61 -0.50 4.37 -10.43
N PRO A 62 -0.75 4.13 -11.73
CA PRO A 62 -1.02 5.22 -12.67
C PRO A 62 -2.23 6.06 -12.26
N ALA A 63 -3.31 5.40 -11.82
CA ALA A 63 -4.52 6.09 -11.35
C ALA A 63 -4.28 6.76 -10.00
N MET A 64 -3.61 6.09 -9.06
CA MET A 64 -3.27 6.68 -7.76
C MET A 64 -2.44 7.95 -7.90
N ARG A 65 -1.40 7.94 -8.74
CA ARG A 65 -0.53 9.10 -8.99
C ARG A 65 -1.30 10.29 -9.54
N ARG A 66 -2.19 10.04 -10.51
CA ARG A 66 -3.05 11.09 -11.07
C ARG A 66 -3.92 11.75 -10.00
N GLU A 67 -4.56 10.95 -9.14
CA GLU A 67 -5.40 11.50 -8.06
C GLU A 67 -4.58 12.26 -7.01
N LEU A 68 -3.39 11.75 -6.63
CA LEU A 68 -2.49 12.45 -5.71
C LEU A 68 -2.03 13.79 -6.30
N ALA A 69 -1.56 13.80 -7.55
CA ALA A 69 -1.14 15.02 -8.23
C ALA A 69 -2.26 16.05 -8.36
N ALA A 70 -3.51 15.61 -8.55
CA ALA A 70 -4.66 16.49 -8.69
C ALA A 70 -5.21 17.03 -7.35
N ARG A 71 -4.96 16.36 -6.22
CA ARG A 71 -5.68 16.62 -4.96
C ARG A 71 -4.79 16.98 -3.78
N VAL A 72 -3.50 16.68 -3.83
CA VAL A 72 -2.57 17.08 -2.76
C VAL A 72 -2.29 18.58 -2.90
N THR A 73 -2.60 19.33 -1.85
CA THR A 73 -2.48 20.79 -1.82
C THR A 73 -1.58 21.27 -0.68
N VAL A 74 -1.32 20.44 0.32
CA VAL A 74 -0.47 20.79 1.48
C VAL A 74 0.97 21.11 1.06
N ARG A 75 1.45 20.50 -0.04
CA ARG A 75 2.78 20.73 -0.63
C ARG A 75 2.87 20.13 -2.04
N PRO A 76 3.89 20.48 -2.84
CA PRO A 76 4.18 19.77 -4.08
C PRO A 76 4.39 18.26 -3.83
N TRP A 77 3.53 17.44 -4.45
CA TRP A 77 3.62 15.98 -4.37
C TRP A 77 4.51 15.44 -5.49
N ALA A 78 5.66 14.88 -5.11
CA ALA A 78 6.55 14.21 -6.05
C ALA A 78 6.07 12.76 -6.28
N GLU A 79 6.05 12.30 -7.53
CA GLU A 79 5.55 10.96 -7.88
C GLU A 79 6.34 9.82 -7.20
N ASP A 80 7.61 10.04 -6.91
CA ASP A 80 8.50 9.10 -6.23
C ASP A 80 8.16 8.89 -4.74
N ARG A 81 7.31 9.74 -4.16
CA ARG A 81 6.75 9.55 -2.80
C ARG A 81 5.62 8.53 -2.73
N LEU A 82 5.17 8.00 -3.86
CA LEU A 82 4.30 6.83 -3.89
C LEU A 82 5.10 5.62 -4.34
N THR A 83 5.45 4.75 -3.39
CA THR A 83 6.28 3.58 -3.64
C THR A 83 5.55 2.27 -3.35
N VAL A 84 6.20 1.16 -3.71
CA VAL A 84 5.70 -0.19 -3.48
C VAL A 84 6.60 -0.89 -2.47
N SER A 85 5.99 -1.50 -1.45
CA SER A 85 6.72 -2.25 -0.46
C SER A 85 7.43 -3.45 -1.08
N ARG A 86 8.74 -3.57 -0.82
CA ARG A 86 9.56 -4.72 -1.23
C ARG A 86 9.31 -5.98 -0.39
N LEU A 87 8.56 -5.87 0.70
CA LEU A 87 8.28 -6.97 1.63
C LEU A 87 7.13 -7.89 1.14
N GLY A 88 6.38 -7.46 0.12
CA GLY A 88 5.26 -8.21 -0.44
C GLY A 88 4.27 -8.68 0.62
N ARG A 89 3.74 -9.91 0.49
CA ARG A 89 2.78 -10.47 1.45
C ARG A 89 3.37 -10.74 2.84
N ARG A 90 4.69 -10.74 3.00
CA ARG A 90 5.35 -10.97 4.29
C ARG A 90 5.40 -9.72 5.16
N GLY A 91 5.19 -8.53 4.56
CA GLY A 91 5.24 -7.24 5.25
C GLY A 91 4.45 -7.18 6.55
N PRO A 92 3.15 -7.57 6.58
CA PRO A 92 2.35 -7.56 7.79
C PRO A 92 2.91 -8.46 8.91
N LEU A 93 3.35 -9.68 8.57
CA LEU A 93 3.92 -10.62 9.55
C LEU A 93 5.25 -10.13 10.10
N LEU A 94 6.13 -9.60 9.24
CA LEU A 94 7.40 -8.99 9.65
C LEU A 94 7.16 -7.76 10.54
N GLY A 95 6.20 -6.90 10.20
CA GLY A 95 5.83 -5.75 11.00
C GLY A 95 5.35 -6.14 12.39
N ALA A 96 4.51 -7.18 12.48
CA ALA A 96 4.04 -7.71 13.76
C ALA A 96 5.21 -8.26 14.62
N ALA A 97 6.10 -9.06 14.01
CA ALA A 97 7.27 -9.60 14.71
C ALA A 97 8.21 -8.49 15.22
N VAL A 98 8.52 -7.50 14.38
CA VAL A 98 9.34 -6.33 14.76
C VAL A 98 8.62 -5.51 15.83
N GLY A 99 7.29 -5.38 15.77
CA GLY A 99 6.49 -4.72 16.79
C GLY A 99 6.66 -5.36 18.17
N VAL A 100 6.60 -6.69 18.25
CA VAL A 100 6.87 -7.44 19.49
C VAL A 100 8.29 -7.20 19.98
N VAL A 101 9.30 -7.34 19.10
CA VAL A 101 10.70 -7.10 19.47
C VAL A 101 10.90 -5.68 20.00
N ARG A 102 10.32 -4.67 19.35
CA ARG A 102 10.39 -3.27 19.80
C ARG A 102 9.72 -3.07 21.16
N ALA A 103 8.57 -3.71 21.40
CA ALA A 103 7.90 -3.62 22.68
C ALA A 103 8.75 -4.20 23.81
N VAL A 104 9.43 -5.33 23.58
CA VAL A 104 10.35 -5.94 24.55
C VAL A 104 11.58 -5.07 24.79
N LEU A 105 12.16 -4.50 23.74
CA LEU A 105 13.31 -3.60 23.87
C LEU A 105 12.94 -2.30 24.60
N ALA A 106 11.72 -1.79 24.40
CA ALA A 106 11.24 -0.58 25.07
C ALA A 106 10.93 -0.81 26.56
N ASP A 107 10.50 -2.02 26.93
CA ASP A 107 10.22 -2.40 28.31
C ASP A 107 10.61 -3.88 28.58
N PRO A 108 11.89 -4.14 28.89
CA PRO A 108 12.39 -5.50 29.10
C PRO A 108 11.81 -6.19 30.34
N GLY A 109 11.42 -5.42 31.36
CA GLY A 109 10.89 -5.95 32.63
C GLY A 109 9.50 -6.57 32.48
N ARG A 110 8.75 -6.19 31.45
CA ARG A 110 7.38 -6.63 31.19
C ARG A 110 7.23 -8.12 30.87
N LEU A 111 8.31 -8.78 30.47
CA LEU A 111 8.35 -10.24 30.23
C LEU A 111 9.01 -11.04 31.36
N ALA A 112 9.75 -10.38 32.25
CA ALA A 112 10.50 -11.04 33.34
C ALA A 112 9.66 -11.22 34.63
N GLY A 113 8.45 -10.67 34.68
CA GLY A 113 7.55 -10.72 35.84
C GLY A 113 6.38 -11.71 35.72
N GLY A 114 6.51 -12.79 34.94
CA GLY A 114 5.55 -13.89 34.84
C GLY A 114 5.98 -15.13 35.61
#